data_AF-A0A537LCK2-F1
#
_entry.id   AF-A0A537LCK2-F1
#
_cell.length_a   1.000
_cell.length_b   1.000
_cell.length_c   1.000
_cell.angle_alpha   90.00
_cell.angle_beta   90.00
_cell.angle_gamma   90.00
#
_symmetry.space_group_name_H-M   'P 1'
#
loop_
_entity.id
_entity.type
_entity.pdbx_description
1 polymer ?
#
loop_
_entity_poly.entity_id
_entity_poly.type
_entity_poly.pdbx_seq_one_letter_code
_entity_poly.pdbx_strand_id
1 'polypeptide(L)'
;MRSRRDDLPVYVISVAADLLGLHPRTLRIYEEKGLVQPARRNHQRLYSERDLERVRMIRRMTQEMGLNLAGVRVLMEIHERIEVRGSKDAVSWVFERTVRRRRVP
;
A
#
# COMPACT_ATOMS: atom_id res chain seq x y z
N MET A 1 7.01 -5.49 17.88
CA MET A 1 7.43 -6.68 17.11
C MET A 1 6.26 -7.09 16.23
N ARG A 2 6.42 -7.05 14.90
CA ARG A 2 5.39 -7.52 13.95
C ARG A 2 5.26 -9.05 14.11
N SER A 3 4.05 -9.58 14.19
CA SER A 3 3.81 -11.01 14.37
C SER A 3 3.65 -11.68 13.01
N ARG A 4 4.15 -12.91 12.84
CA ARG A 4 3.85 -13.72 11.64
C ARG A 4 2.35 -13.94 11.43
N ARG A 5 1.52 -13.73 12.47
CA ARG A 5 0.07 -13.79 12.37
C ARG A 5 -0.52 -12.65 11.56
N ASP A 6 0.14 -11.49 11.51
CA ASP A 6 -0.35 -10.29 10.84
C ASP A 6 -0.34 -10.46 9.31
N ASP A 7 0.47 -11.40 8.81
CA ASP A 7 0.59 -11.78 7.41
C ASP A 7 -0.41 -12.89 7.01
N LEU A 8 -1.14 -13.50 7.95
CA LEU A 8 -2.09 -14.56 7.66
C LEU A 8 -3.32 -13.97 6.94
N PRO A 9 -3.64 -14.42 5.71
CA PRO A 9 -4.76 -13.87 4.97
C PRO A 9 -6.06 -14.55 5.43
N VAL A 10 -6.84 -13.86 6.25
CA VAL A 10 -8.01 -14.42 6.94
C VAL A 10 -9.31 -13.66 6.66
N TYR A 11 -9.24 -12.41 6.19
CA TYR A 11 -10.42 -11.57 5.99
C TYR A 11 -10.87 -11.60 4.54
N VAL A 12 -12.15 -11.88 4.28
CA VAL A 12 -12.74 -11.68 2.96
C VAL A 12 -12.98 -10.18 2.69
N ILE A 13 -13.20 -9.80 1.42
CA ILE A 13 -13.36 -8.38 1.04
C ILE A 13 -14.48 -7.65 1.76
N SER A 14 -15.60 -8.32 2.06
CA SER A 14 -16.71 -7.72 2.82
C SER A 14 -16.27 -7.37 4.23
N VAL A 15 -15.71 -8.35 4.96
CA VAL A 15 -15.22 -8.17 6.33
C VAL A 15 -14.11 -7.11 6.38
N ALA A 16 -13.15 -7.14 5.45
CA ALA A 16 -12.10 -6.14 5.37
C ALA A 16 -12.68 -4.73 5.15
N ALA A 17 -13.65 -4.60 4.25
CA ALA A 17 -14.32 -3.33 3.97
C ALA A 17 -15.04 -2.77 5.21
N ASP A 18 -15.76 -3.62 5.93
CA ASP A 18 -16.47 -3.26 7.16
C ASP A 18 -15.50 -2.82 8.26
N LEU A 19 -14.43 -3.58 8.49
CA LEU A 19 -13.37 -3.25 9.46
C LEU A 19 -12.67 -1.92 9.16
N LEU A 20 -12.61 -1.54 7.89
CA LEU A 20 -11.96 -0.30 7.44
C LEU A 20 -12.93 0.87 7.31
N GLY A 21 -14.24 0.63 7.44
CA GLY A 21 -15.30 1.61 7.17
C GLY A 21 -15.28 2.08 5.72
N LEU A 22 -15.01 1.18 4.78
CA LEU A 22 -14.89 1.48 3.35
C LEU A 22 -15.93 0.72 2.54
N HIS A 23 -16.28 1.25 1.37
CA HIS A 23 -17.05 0.48 0.40
C HIS A 23 -16.13 -0.58 -0.26
N PRO A 24 -16.58 -1.84 -0.51
CA PRO A 24 -15.77 -2.88 -1.15
C PRO A 24 -15.17 -2.46 -2.51
N ARG A 25 -15.84 -1.56 -3.23
CA ARG A 25 -15.33 -0.97 -4.48
C ARG A 25 -14.01 -0.22 -4.27
N THR A 26 -13.83 0.45 -3.14
CA THR A 26 -12.60 1.19 -2.82
C THR A 26 -11.41 0.24 -2.67
N LEU A 27 -11.61 -0.91 -2.00
CA LEU A 27 -10.57 -1.95 -1.90
C LEU A 27 -10.18 -2.49 -3.29
N ARG A 28 -11.17 -2.74 -4.17
CA ARG A 28 -10.89 -3.17 -5.55
C ARG A 28 -10.08 -2.13 -6.33
N ILE A 29 -10.37 -0.84 -6.17
CA ILE A 29 -9.58 0.23 -6.79
C ILE A 29 -8.14 0.19 -6.28
N TYR A 30 -7.92 -0.01 -4.97
CA TYR A 30 -6.57 -0.11 -4.41
C TYR A 30 -5.83 -1.34 -4.93
N GLU A 31 -6.50 -2.49 -5.07
CA GLU A 31 -5.94 -3.68 -5.74
C GLU A 31 -5.57 -3.42 -7.20
N GLU A 32 -6.49 -2.83 -7.98
CA GLU A 32 -6.26 -2.52 -9.40
C GLU A 32 -5.08 -1.56 -9.61
N LYS A 33 -4.83 -0.66 -8.65
CA LYS A 33 -3.67 0.25 -8.67
C LYS A 33 -2.39 -0.38 -8.11
N GLY A 34 -2.44 -1.64 -7.69
CA GLY A 34 -1.32 -2.37 -7.08
C GLY A 34 -0.94 -1.86 -5.69
N LEU A 35 -1.81 -1.08 -5.06
CA LEU A 35 -1.56 -0.49 -3.74
C LEU A 35 -1.79 -1.51 -2.62
N VAL A 36 -2.61 -2.54 -2.84
CA VAL A 36 -2.86 -3.65 -1.91
C VAL A 36 -2.87 -4.93 -2.72
N GLN A 37 -2.28 -6.00 -2.19
CA GLN A 37 -2.13 -7.27 -2.91
C GLN A 37 -2.56 -8.43 -2.00
N PRO A 38 -3.88 -8.63 -1.81
CA PRO A 38 -4.38 -9.70 -0.95
C PRO A 38 -4.00 -11.06 -1.53
N ALA A 39 -3.81 -12.05 -0.66
CA ALA A 39 -3.58 -13.41 -1.08
C ALA A 39 -4.84 -13.97 -1.78
N ARG A 40 -4.64 -14.91 -2.71
CA ARG A 40 -5.74 -15.68 -3.31
C ARG A 40 -5.68 -17.13 -2.84
N ARG A 41 -6.80 -17.63 -2.30
CA ARG A 41 -6.99 -19.05 -1.98
C ARG A 41 -8.31 -19.51 -2.60
N ASN A 42 -8.27 -20.56 -3.43
CA ASN A 42 -9.45 -21.10 -4.12
C ASN A 42 -10.31 -20.02 -4.80
N HIS A 43 -9.68 -19.14 -5.59
CA HIS A 43 -10.29 -17.99 -6.26
C HIS A 43 -10.86 -16.87 -5.35
N GLN A 44 -10.82 -17.04 -4.04
CA GLN A 44 -11.23 -16.01 -3.08
C GLN A 44 -10.05 -15.13 -2.67
N ARG A 45 -10.30 -13.82 -2.59
CA ARG A 45 -9.34 -12.82 -2.11
C ARG A 45 -9.41 -12.79 -0.59
N LEU A 46 -8.26 -12.92 0.06
CA LEU A 46 -8.13 -12.90 1.50
C LEU A 46 -7.09 -11.86 1.90
N TYR A 47 -7.52 -10.90 2.72
CA TYR A 47 -6.70 -9.84 3.26
C TYR A 47 -6.13 -10.29 4.61
N SER A 48 -4.90 -9.92 4.84
CA SER A 48 -4.19 -10.05 6.11
C SER A 48 -4.34 -8.79 6.95
N GLU A 49 -3.99 -8.83 8.24
CA GLU A 49 -3.99 -7.61 9.06
C GLU A 49 -3.02 -6.56 8.48
N ARG A 50 -1.90 -7.00 7.89
CA ARG A 50 -0.98 -6.11 7.16
C ARG A 50 -1.66 -5.39 6.00
N ASP A 51 -2.50 -6.08 5.23
CA ASP A 51 -3.25 -5.44 4.13
C ASP A 51 -4.19 -4.37 4.68
N LEU A 52 -4.84 -4.63 5.81
CA LEU A 52 -5.72 -3.67 6.47
C LEU A 52 -4.94 -2.44 6.97
N GLU A 53 -3.80 -2.62 7.64
CA GLU A 53 -2.91 -1.52 8.02
C GLU A 53 -2.46 -0.68 6.82
N ARG A 54 -2.10 -1.36 5.72
CA ARG A 54 -1.73 -0.70 4.48
C ARG A 54 -2.86 0.17 3.93
N VAL A 55 -4.09 -0.33 3.96
CA VAL A 55 -5.27 0.46 3.55
C VAL A 55 -5.50 1.65 4.48
N ARG A 56 -5.35 1.48 5.80
CA ARG A 56 -5.45 2.60 6.77
C ARG A 56 -4.44 3.70 6.44
N MET A 57 -3.21 3.33 6.09
CA MET A 57 -2.17 4.27 5.69
C MET A 57 -2.50 4.99 4.38
N ILE A 58 -2.96 4.26 3.35
CA ILE A 58 -3.42 4.83 2.08
C ILE A 58 -4.51 5.88 2.33
N ARG A 59 -5.51 5.53 3.14
CA ARG A 59 -6.61 6.43 3.47
C ARG A 59 -6.10 7.72 4.12
N ARG A 60 -5.21 7.60 5.11
CA ARG A 60 -4.59 8.75 5.78
C ARG A 60 -3.90 9.68 4.78
N MET A 61 -3.07 9.14 3.89
CA MET A 61 -2.38 9.91 2.86
C MET A 61 -3.35 10.60 1.90
N THR A 62 -4.43 9.94 1.49
CA THR A 62 -5.40 10.53 0.57
C THR A 62 -6.28 11.59 1.23
N GLN A 63 -6.69 11.38 2.48
CA GLN A 63 -7.68 12.23 3.15
C GLN A 63 -7.04 13.38 3.93
N GLU A 64 -5.94 13.13 4.64
CA GLU A 64 -5.27 14.13 5.47
C GLU A 64 -4.23 14.93 4.67
N MET A 65 -3.54 14.30 3.71
CA MET A 65 -2.44 14.94 2.96
C MET A 65 -2.81 15.31 1.52
N GLY A 66 -4.04 15.00 1.08
CA GLY A 66 -4.53 15.31 -0.27
C GLY A 66 -3.77 14.61 -1.41
N LEU A 67 -3.03 13.53 -1.11
CA LEU A 67 -2.28 12.81 -2.13
C LEU A 67 -3.22 12.03 -3.05
N ASN A 68 -2.96 12.09 -4.36
CA ASN A 68 -3.57 11.17 -5.30
C ASN A 68 -2.93 9.76 -5.20
N LEU A 69 -3.57 8.76 -5.81
CA LEU A 69 -3.10 7.37 -5.75
C LEU A 69 -1.70 7.14 -6.35
N ALA A 70 -1.28 7.99 -7.30
CA ALA A 70 0.08 7.92 -7.84
C ALA A 70 1.11 8.40 -6.81
N GLY A 71 0.82 9.48 -6.08
CA GLY A 71 1.64 9.98 -4.98
C GLY A 71 1.70 8.99 -3.81
N VAL A 72 0.55 8.43 -3.42
CA VAL A 72 0.46 7.36 -2.41
C VAL A 72 1.38 6.20 -2.77
N ARG A 73 1.36 5.73 -4.02
CA ARG A 73 2.24 4.63 -4.46
C ARG A 73 3.71 4.94 -4.28
N VAL A 74 4.14 6.16 -4.62
CA VAL A 74 5.53 6.60 -4.42
C VAL A 74 5.87 6.59 -2.94
N LEU A 75 5.02 7.16 -2.10
CA LEU A 75 5.28 7.26 -0.66
C LEU A 75 5.30 5.87 0.02
N MET A 76 4.44 4.95 -0.41
CA MET A 76 4.46 3.56 0.06
C MET A 76 5.77 2.85 -0.31
N GLU A 77 6.29 3.07 -1.52
CA GLU A 77 7.57 2.48 -1.94
C GLU A 77 8.76 3.06 -1.17
N ILE A 78 8.73 4.37 -0.87
CA ILE A 78 9.71 5.01 0.02
C ILE A 78 9.66 4.37 1.40
N HIS A 79 8.46 4.24 1.98
CA HIS A 79 8.26 3.67 3.30
C HIS A 79 8.82 2.24 3.38
N GLU A 80 8.49 1.40 2.40
CA GLU A 80 8.98 0.02 2.32
C GLU A 80 10.50 -0.06 2.19
N ARG A 81 11.12 0.84 1.41
CA ARG A 81 12.59 0.93 1.30
C ARG A 81 13.24 1.34 2.62
N ILE A 82 12.65 2.29 3.35
CA ILE A 82 13.15 2.68 4.67
C ILE A 82 13.09 1.47 5.62
N GLU A 83 11.98 0.72 5.62
CA GLU A 83 11.84 -0.46 6.49
C GLU A 83 12.84 -1.58 6.16
N VAL A 84 13.09 -1.84 4.87
CA VAL A 84 13.90 -2.99 4.42
C VAL A 84 15.40 -2.66 4.31
N ARG A 85 15.74 -1.45 3.84
CA ARG A 85 17.11 -1.06 3.44
C ARG A 85 17.63 0.18 4.17
N GLY A 86 16.77 0.84 4.95
CA GLY A 86 17.12 2.04 5.70
C GLY A 86 17.01 3.34 4.91
N SER A 87 17.05 4.45 5.63
CA SER A 87 16.75 5.78 5.07
C SER A 87 17.71 6.23 3.95
N LYS A 88 18.98 5.80 3.98
CA LYS A 88 19.96 6.16 2.94
C LYS A 88 19.58 5.62 1.56
N ASP A 89 19.10 4.37 1.47
CA ASP A 89 18.63 3.75 0.22
C ASP A 89 17.41 4.50 -0.31
N ALA A 90 16.44 4.77 0.57
CA ALA A 90 15.21 5.44 0.18
C ALA A 90 15.48 6.84 -0.40
N VAL A 91 16.37 7.63 0.22
CA VAL A 91 16.78 8.95 -0.29
C VAL A 91 17.48 8.83 -1.64
N SER A 92 18.43 7.89 -1.80
CA SER A 92 19.11 7.65 -3.08
C SER A 92 18.10 7.31 -4.18
N TRP A 93 17.15 6.43 -3.87
CA TRP A 93 16.11 6.02 -4.80
C TRP A 93 15.19 7.18 -5.22
N VAL A 94 14.76 8.03 -4.28
CA VAL A 94 13.96 9.23 -4.60
C VAL A 94 14.75 10.14 -5.54
N PHE A 95 16.03 10.34 -5.25
CA PHE A 95 16.92 11.20 -6.04
C PHE A 95 17.07 10.65 -7.47
N GLU A 96 17.41 9.37 -7.61
CA GLU A 96 17.53 8.69 -8.90
C GLU A 96 16.24 8.78 -9.73
N ARG A 97 15.08 8.56 -9.10
CA ARG A 97 13.76 8.66 -9.75
C ARG A 97 13.43 10.07 -10.23
N THR A 98 13.90 11.09 -9.52
CA THR A 98 13.65 12.50 -9.84
C THR A 98 14.59 13.00 -10.94
N VAL A 99 15.87 12.62 -10.88
CA VAL A 99 16.89 13.06 -11.84
C VAL A 99 16.70 12.38 -13.21
N ARG A 100 16.23 11.14 -13.26
CA ARG A 100 15.96 10.43 -14.53
C ARG A 100 14.85 11.07 -15.37
N ARG A 101 14.01 11.92 -14.79
CA ARG A 101 12.94 12.66 -15.50
C ARG A 101 13.41 13.96 -16.18
N ARG A 102 14.68 14.36 -16.05
CA ARG A 102 15.23 15.61 -16.62
C ARG A 102 16.11 15.43 -17.88
N ARG A 103 15.96 14.33 -18.63
CA ARG A 103 16.37 14.33 -20.05
C ARG A 103 15.17 14.74 -20.89
N VAL A 104 15.05 16.05 -21.11
CA VAL A 104 14.26 16.61 -22.21
C VAL A 104 15.27 16.90 -23.33
N PRO A 105 15.05 16.44 -24.57
CA PRO A 105 15.88 16.84 -25.70
C PRO A 105 15.84 18.35 -25.94
#